data_AF-D5EBR9-F1
#
_entry.id   AF-D5EBR9-F1
#
_cell.length_a   1.000
_cell.length_b   1.000
_cell.length_c   1.000
_cell.angle_alpha   90.00
_cell.angle_beta   90.00
_cell.angle_gamma   90.00
#
_symmetry.space_group_name_H-M   'P 1'
#
loop_
_entity.id
_entity.type
_entity.pdbx_description
1 polymer ?
#
loop_
_entity_poly.entity_id
_entity_poly.type
_entity_poly.pdbx_seq_one_letter_code
_entity_poly.pdbx_strand_id
1 'polypeptide(L)'
;MADDLMITLDIDTEQVKKEGFSSYSQHKKLAAIIETMYCELYSILDCTTRVLNLVYGKYDGMKGRKTSKYFKHASEEITDERVPFKIRKALKEAYKDWFLELRKIRTAITHKGIGDCSKGKAGKIEYFHTNIAQMPTNTLVTNDVFRDLTTYEKQIILFVNTIFHELNKTLEDNQTVQFCGIFGGLLYQRLVSPYEATDFNSGVCNSYDWFEREDRQTCPFAKSCGAYLKVKNGKRT
;
A
#
# COMPACT_ATOMS: atom_id res chain seq x y z
N MET A 1 -20.34 3.62 3.49
CA MET A 1 -19.21 4.54 3.78
C MET A 1 -19.17 5.74 2.82
N ALA A 2 -19.01 5.55 1.50
CA ALA A 2 -19.06 6.68 0.55
C ALA A 2 -20.46 7.35 0.52
N ASP A 3 -21.53 6.54 0.46
CA ASP A 3 -22.91 7.05 0.46
C ASP A 3 -23.26 7.79 1.76
N ASP A 4 -22.81 7.28 2.92
CA ASP A 4 -23.02 7.91 4.22
C ASP A 4 -22.34 9.28 4.30
N LEU A 5 -21.12 9.40 3.75
CA LEU A 5 -20.39 10.67 3.68
C LEU A 5 -21.06 11.66 2.71
N MET A 6 -21.61 11.18 1.60
CA MET A 6 -22.31 12.04 0.64
C MET A 6 -23.61 12.63 1.19
N ILE A 7 -24.36 11.88 2.00
CA ILE A 7 -25.60 12.37 2.66
C ILE A 7 -25.29 13.54 3.59
N THR A 8 -24.12 13.55 4.25
CA THR A 8 -23.76 14.62 5.18
C THR A 8 -23.48 15.97 4.50
N LEU A 9 -23.21 16.00 3.19
CA LEU A 9 -23.01 17.25 2.44
C LEU A 9 -24.33 18.03 2.25
N ASP A 10 -25.46 17.32 2.24
CA ASP A 10 -26.77 17.95 2.15
C ASP A 10 -27.05 18.79 3.42
N ILE A 11 -26.42 18.48 4.57
CA ILE A 11 -26.52 19.27 5.80
C ILE A 11 -26.00 20.69 5.61
N ASP A 12 -24.79 20.84 5.06
CA ASP A 12 -24.20 22.15 4.79
C ASP A 12 -25.01 22.89 3.71
N THR A 13 -25.54 22.16 2.72
CA THR A 13 -26.39 22.72 1.66
C THR A 13 -27.70 23.28 2.20
N GLU A 14 -28.37 22.56 3.10
CA GLU A 14 -29.61 23.02 3.74
C GLU A 14 -29.37 24.19 4.70
N GLN A 15 -28.22 24.23 5.39
CA GLN A 15 -27.83 25.40 6.19
C GLN A 15 -27.69 26.66 5.31
N VAL A 16 -27.01 26.57 4.16
CA VAL A 16 -26.90 27.70 3.23
C VAL A 16 -28.28 28.14 2.74
N LYS A 17 -29.19 27.21 2.42
CA LYS A 17 -30.56 27.55 2.00
C LYS A 17 -31.36 28.25 3.10
N LYS A 18 -31.20 27.83 4.35
CA LYS A 18 -31.98 28.32 5.49
C LYS A 18 -31.43 29.62 6.09
N GLU A 19 -30.12 29.73 6.20
CA GLU A 19 -29.42 30.76 6.97
C GLU A 19 -28.64 31.73 6.08
N GLY A 20 -28.50 31.42 4.77
CA GLY A 20 -27.69 32.18 3.83
C GLY A 20 -26.18 31.92 3.93
N PHE A 21 -25.75 31.12 4.92
CA PHE A 21 -24.36 30.72 5.13
C PHE A 21 -24.27 29.33 5.78
N SER A 22 -23.08 28.71 5.74
CA SER A 22 -22.73 27.49 6.48
C SER A 22 -21.26 27.55 6.89
N SER A 23 -20.86 26.77 7.89
CA SER A 23 -19.45 26.58 8.26
C SER A 23 -18.67 25.69 7.27
N TYR A 24 -19.36 25.06 6.30
CA TYR A 24 -18.77 24.12 5.32
C TYR A 24 -18.01 22.96 5.99
N SER A 25 -18.43 22.59 7.19
CA SER A 25 -17.70 21.63 8.03
C SER A 25 -17.73 20.21 7.47
N GLN A 26 -18.82 19.81 6.78
CA GLN A 26 -18.96 18.47 6.23
C GLN A 26 -18.20 18.33 4.92
N HIS A 27 -18.25 19.36 4.06
CA HIS A 27 -17.46 19.41 2.84
C HIS A 27 -15.96 19.32 3.13
N LYS A 28 -15.45 20.04 4.14
CA LYS A 28 -14.05 19.94 4.58
C LYS A 28 -13.66 18.60 5.17
N LYS A 29 -14.55 17.96 5.94
CA LYS A 29 -14.30 16.59 6.46
C LYS A 29 -14.17 15.59 5.32
N LEU A 30 -15.06 15.67 4.32
CA LEU A 30 -14.98 14.82 3.15
C LEU A 30 -13.69 15.07 2.36
N ALA A 31 -13.30 16.34 2.15
CA ALA A 31 -12.03 16.70 1.52
C ALA A 31 -10.84 16.07 2.27
N ALA A 32 -10.80 16.16 3.60
CA ALA A 32 -9.73 15.54 4.40
C ALA A 32 -9.67 14.00 4.25
N ILE A 33 -10.82 13.33 4.14
CA ILE A 33 -10.87 11.87 3.88
C ILE A 33 -10.33 11.55 2.49
N ILE A 34 -10.77 12.28 1.47
CA ILE A 34 -10.30 12.14 0.09
C ILE A 34 -8.79 12.34 0.00
N GLU A 35 -8.27 13.39 0.65
CA GLU A 35 -6.84 13.68 0.70
C GLU A 35 -6.05 12.56 1.38
N THR A 36 -6.59 12.02 2.47
CA THR A 36 -6.04 10.84 3.15
C THR A 36 -5.98 9.65 2.19
N MET A 37 -7.04 9.39 1.42
CA MET A 37 -7.05 8.29 0.44
C MET A 37 -5.98 8.47 -0.64
N TYR A 38 -5.78 9.68 -1.18
CA TYR A 38 -4.67 9.94 -2.10
C TYR A 38 -3.29 9.67 -1.47
N CYS A 39 -3.11 10.07 -0.22
CA CYS A 39 -1.89 9.81 0.54
C CYS A 39 -1.64 8.31 0.77
N GLU A 40 -2.69 7.55 1.13
CA GLU A 40 -2.60 6.10 1.32
C GLU A 40 -2.26 5.37 0.01
N LEU A 41 -2.95 5.73 -1.08
CA LEU A 41 -2.65 5.20 -2.42
C LEU A 41 -1.18 5.45 -2.82
N TYR A 42 -0.66 6.65 -2.57
CA TYR A 42 0.76 6.94 -2.81
C TYR A 42 1.68 6.14 -1.88
N SER A 43 1.28 5.93 -0.63
CA SER A 43 2.08 5.20 0.37
C SER A 43 2.28 3.74 -0.02
N ILE A 44 1.31 3.10 -0.70
CA ILE A 44 1.47 1.75 -1.27
C ILE A 44 2.64 1.72 -2.28
N LEU A 45 2.82 2.78 -3.08
CA LEU A 45 3.94 2.89 -4.03
C LEU A 45 5.27 3.12 -3.32
N ASP A 46 5.28 3.93 -2.27
CA ASP A 46 6.46 4.14 -1.42
C ASP A 46 6.91 2.81 -0.79
N CYS A 47 5.98 2.01 -0.26
CA CYS A 47 6.28 0.68 0.27
C CYS A 47 6.78 -0.28 -0.81
N THR A 48 6.14 -0.31 -1.98
CA THR A 48 6.57 -1.18 -3.09
C THR A 48 7.97 -0.84 -3.59
N THR A 49 8.29 0.45 -3.74
CA THR A 49 9.63 0.88 -4.16
C THR A 49 10.69 0.65 -3.09
N ARG A 50 10.34 0.65 -1.80
CA ARG A 50 11.25 0.20 -0.73
C ARG A 50 11.63 -1.27 -0.89
N VAL A 51 10.66 -2.14 -1.21
CA VAL A 51 10.97 -3.56 -1.49
C VAL A 51 11.90 -3.68 -2.69
N LEU A 52 11.60 -2.98 -3.78
CA LEU A 52 12.48 -2.95 -4.96
C LEU A 52 13.89 -2.44 -4.64
N ASN A 53 14.03 -1.45 -3.76
CA ASN A 53 15.31 -0.97 -3.30
C ASN A 53 16.06 -1.99 -2.45
N LEU A 54 15.37 -2.75 -1.59
CA LEU A 54 15.99 -3.82 -0.81
C LEU A 54 16.55 -4.92 -1.73
N VAL A 55 15.82 -5.28 -2.78
CA VAL A 55 16.23 -6.35 -3.70
C VAL A 55 17.28 -5.87 -4.71
N TYR A 56 17.07 -4.70 -5.32
CA TYR A 56 17.85 -4.21 -6.47
C TYR A 56 18.67 -2.95 -6.19
N GLY A 57 18.71 -2.44 -4.96
CA GLY A 57 19.28 -1.13 -4.63
C GLY A 57 20.78 -0.97 -4.89
N LYS A 58 21.50 -2.06 -5.15
CA LYS A 58 22.90 -2.06 -5.58
C LYS A 58 23.08 -1.71 -7.06
N TYR A 59 22.04 -1.85 -7.88
CA TYR A 59 22.07 -1.63 -9.33
C TYR A 59 21.72 -0.19 -9.70
N ASP A 60 22.20 0.24 -10.87
CA ASP A 60 21.96 1.60 -11.35
C ASP A 60 20.48 1.83 -11.68
N GLY A 61 20.04 3.08 -11.48
CA GLY A 61 18.62 3.44 -11.54
C GLY A 61 17.79 3.01 -10.31
N MET A 62 18.29 2.10 -9.47
CA MET A 62 17.60 1.58 -8.27
C MET A 62 18.19 2.05 -6.94
N LYS A 63 19.26 2.86 -6.98
CA LYS A 63 19.91 3.47 -5.80
C LYS A 63 19.10 4.65 -5.26
N GLY A 64 18.87 4.68 -3.96
CA GLY A 64 18.22 5.79 -3.25
C GLY A 64 17.01 5.37 -2.44
N ARG A 65 16.15 6.33 -2.08
CA ARG A 65 14.89 6.10 -1.35
C ARG A 65 13.70 6.92 -1.87
N LYS A 66 13.91 7.68 -2.94
CA LYS A 66 12.87 8.58 -3.48
C LYS A 66 12.07 7.83 -4.55
N THR A 67 10.83 7.49 -4.25
CA THR A 67 9.88 6.79 -5.12
C THR A 67 9.88 7.34 -6.54
N SER A 68 9.78 8.67 -6.70
CA SER A 68 9.78 9.30 -8.02
C SER A 68 11.02 9.05 -8.87
N LYS A 69 12.18 8.78 -8.26
CA LYS A 69 13.41 8.49 -9.03
C LYS A 69 13.32 7.13 -9.71
N TYR A 70 12.73 6.11 -9.10
CA TYR A 70 12.61 4.78 -9.71
C TYR A 70 11.77 4.84 -10.99
N PHE A 71 10.60 5.49 -10.92
CA PHE A 71 9.73 5.66 -12.09
C PHE A 71 10.41 6.50 -13.18
N LYS A 72 11.07 7.60 -12.79
CA LYS A 72 11.81 8.47 -13.72
C LYS A 72 12.96 7.73 -14.40
N HIS A 73 13.82 7.05 -13.65
CA HIS A 73 14.96 6.30 -14.19
C HIS A 73 14.52 5.15 -15.11
N ALA A 74 13.39 4.50 -14.82
CA ALA A 74 12.82 3.51 -15.73
C ALA A 74 12.33 4.15 -17.03
N SER A 75 11.71 5.33 -16.95
CA SER A 75 11.30 6.12 -18.12
C SER A 75 12.48 6.58 -18.97
N GLU A 76 13.60 6.94 -18.35
CA GLU A 76 14.83 7.43 -18.99
C GLU A 76 15.79 6.29 -19.39
N GLU A 77 15.38 5.02 -19.22
CA GLU A 77 16.18 3.84 -19.56
C GLU A 77 17.53 3.72 -18.82
N ILE A 78 17.63 4.37 -17.65
CA ILE A 78 18.78 4.32 -16.74
C ILE A 78 18.78 3.04 -15.89
N THR A 79 17.61 2.41 -15.73
CA THR A 79 17.47 1.25 -14.85
C THR A 79 18.17 0.02 -15.42
N ASP A 80 19.09 -0.53 -14.63
CA ASP A 80 19.93 -1.68 -14.97
C ASP A 80 19.12 -2.90 -15.47
N GLU A 81 19.66 -3.60 -16.48
CA GLU A 81 18.99 -4.74 -17.13
C GLU A 81 18.78 -5.96 -16.22
N ARG A 82 19.54 -6.07 -15.12
CA ARG A 82 19.37 -7.11 -14.09
C ARG A 82 18.08 -6.96 -13.32
N VAL A 83 17.45 -5.78 -13.36
CA VAL A 83 16.08 -5.62 -12.90
C VAL A 83 15.14 -6.23 -13.96
N PRO A 84 14.26 -7.18 -13.57
CA PRO A 84 13.36 -7.84 -14.50
C PRO A 84 12.67 -6.86 -15.46
N PHE A 85 12.66 -7.21 -16.75
CA PHE A 85 12.11 -6.33 -17.79
C PHE A 85 10.68 -5.89 -17.49
N LYS A 86 9.85 -6.79 -16.94
CA LYS A 86 8.46 -6.49 -16.54
C LYS A 86 8.37 -5.44 -15.44
N ILE A 87 9.30 -5.43 -14.47
CA ILE A 87 9.39 -4.40 -13.43
C ILE A 87 9.78 -3.06 -14.05
N ARG A 88 10.82 -3.02 -14.89
CA ARG A 88 11.27 -1.80 -15.58
C ARG A 88 10.15 -1.21 -16.45
N LYS A 89 9.47 -2.07 -17.21
CA LYS A 89 8.34 -1.70 -18.06
C LYS A 89 7.18 -1.13 -17.23
N ALA A 90 6.78 -1.78 -16.14
CA ALA A 90 5.70 -1.30 -15.27
C ALA A 90 6.01 0.09 -14.67
N LEU A 91 7.24 0.32 -14.22
CA LEU A 91 7.68 1.64 -13.72
C LEU A 91 7.64 2.71 -14.82
N LYS A 92 8.12 2.38 -16.03
CA LYS A 92 8.15 3.28 -17.19
C LYS A 92 6.74 3.64 -17.66
N GLU A 93 5.85 2.67 -17.76
CA GLU A 93 4.46 2.89 -18.19
C GLU A 93 3.70 3.71 -17.16
N ALA A 94 3.81 3.38 -15.87
CA ALA A 94 3.19 4.15 -14.80
C ALA A 94 3.68 5.60 -14.77
N TYR A 95 4.97 5.86 -15.00
CA TYR A 95 5.52 7.23 -15.07
C TYR A 95 4.85 8.07 -16.16
N LYS A 96 4.54 7.48 -17.31
CA LYS A 96 3.96 8.17 -18.47
C LYS A 96 2.45 8.34 -18.41
N ASP A 97 1.77 7.49 -17.64
CA ASP A 97 0.31 7.44 -17.58
C ASP A 97 -0.23 8.21 -16.37
N TRP A 98 -0.04 7.69 -15.15
CA TRP A 98 -0.80 8.15 -13.98
C TRP A 98 0.06 8.59 -12.79
N PHE A 99 1.31 8.13 -12.70
CA PHE A 99 2.14 8.34 -11.51
C PHE A 99 2.46 9.82 -11.26
N LEU A 100 2.72 10.60 -12.33
CA LEU A 100 3.09 12.00 -12.22
C LEU A 100 1.96 12.84 -11.62
N GLU A 101 0.73 12.61 -12.06
CA GLU A 101 -0.45 13.31 -11.53
C GLU A 101 -0.74 12.92 -10.09
N LEU A 102 -0.70 11.63 -9.75
CA LEU A 102 -0.87 11.19 -8.36
C LEU A 102 0.19 11.81 -7.43
N ARG A 103 1.45 11.86 -7.88
CA ARG A 103 2.54 12.50 -7.14
C ARG A 103 2.28 14.00 -6.95
N LYS A 104 1.80 14.70 -7.98
CA LYS A 104 1.47 16.13 -7.93
C LYS A 104 0.38 16.38 -6.90
N ILE A 105 -0.69 15.60 -6.93
CA ILE A 105 -1.80 15.64 -5.96
C ILE A 105 -1.26 15.45 -4.54
N ARG A 106 -0.56 14.34 -4.28
CA ARG A 106 0.03 14.04 -2.97
C ARG A 106 0.95 15.15 -2.47
N THR A 107 1.80 15.70 -3.34
CA THR A 107 2.74 16.77 -2.97
C THR A 107 2.00 18.03 -2.53
N ALA A 108 0.95 18.41 -3.26
CA ALA A 108 0.15 19.57 -2.93
C ALA A 108 -0.58 19.41 -1.57
N ILE A 109 -1.19 18.25 -1.34
CA ILE A 109 -1.89 17.90 -0.09
C ILE A 109 -0.93 17.94 1.10
N THR A 110 0.27 17.36 0.97
CA THR A 110 1.22 17.27 2.11
C THR A 110 1.84 18.60 2.53
N HIS A 111 1.79 19.63 1.68
CA HIS A 111 2.52 20.87 1.91
C HIS A 111 1.62 22.10 2.05
N LYS A 112 0.32 21.97 1.76
CA LYS A 112 -0.62 23.10 1.73
C LYS A 112 -1.96 22.64 2.31
N GLY A 113 -2.79 23.59 2.76
CA GLY A 113 -4.01 23.29 3.52
C GLY A 113 -5.03 22.44 2.75
N ILE A 114 -6.01 21.92 3.49
CA ILE A 114 -7.07 21.05 2.99
C ILE A 114 -7.86 21.74 1.87
N GLY A 115 -8.17 20.99 0.82
CA GLY A 115 -9.04 21.39 -0.27
C GLY A 115 -10.51 21.51 0.13
N ASP A 116 -11.37 21.50 -0.86
CA ASP A 116 -12.81 21.56 -0.68
C ASP A 116 -13.52 20.57 -1.59
N CYS A 117 -14.75 20.21 -1.22
CA CYS A 117 -15.61 19.35 -2.01
C CYS A 117 -16.91 20.07 -2.31
N SER A 118 -17.57 19.71 -3.41
CA SER A 118 -18.97 20.06 -3.62
C SER A 118 -19.69 18.99 -4.41
N LYS A 119 -21.01 18.92 -4.23
CA LYS A 119 -21.88 18.06 -5.03
C LYS A 119 -22.17 18.78 -6.35
N GLY A 120 -21.61 18.26 -7.44
CA GLY A 120 -21.84 18.77 -8.80
C GLY A 120 -23.26 18.46 -9.30
N LYS A 121 -23.62 19.05 -10.45
CA LYS A 121 -24.97 18.96 -11.04
C LYS A 121 -25.46 17.53 -11.32
N ALA A 122 -24.54 16.59 -11.52
CA ALA A 122 -24.84 15.18 -11.80
C ALA A 122 -24.81 14.29 -10.53
N GLY A 123 -24.78 14.88 -9.33
CA GLY A 123 -24.64 14.14 -8.07
C GLY A 123 -23.23 13.62 -7.78
N LYS A 124 -22.27 13.95 -8.64
CA LYS A 124 -20.86 13.60 -8.47
C LYS A 124 -20.19 14.53 -7.47
N ILE A 125 -19.17 14.04 -6.78
CA ILE A 125 -18.37 14.87 -5.89
C ILE A 125 -17.20 15.47 -6.66
N GLU A 126 -17.27 16.79 -6.82
CA GLU A 126 -16.23 17.62 -7.36
C GLU A 126 -15.23 17.94 -6.25
N TYR A 127 -13.94 17.91 -6.56
CA TYR A 127 -12.86 18.19 -5.61
C TYR A 127 -12.03 19.37 -6.09
N PHE A 128 -11.78 20.31 -5.18
CA PHE A 128 -11.11 21.57 -5.44
C PHE A 128 -9.89 21.71 -4.56
N HIS A 129 -8.77 22.13 -5.15
CA HIS A 129 -7.56 22.40 -4.41
C HIS A 129 -6.68 23.38 -5.20
N THR A 130 -6.49 24.56 -4.62
CA THR A 130 -5.81 25.72 -5.25
C THR A 130 -4.42 25.43 -5.79
N ASN A 131 -3.72 24.43 -5.24
CA ASN A 131 -2.34 24.10 -5.60
C ASN A 131 -2.21 22.84 -6.48
N ILE A 132 -3.31 22.14 -6.73
CA ILE A 132 -3.33 20.99 -7.66
C ILE A 132 -3.84 21.44 -9.02
N ALA A 133 -4.85 22.30 -8.99
CA ALA A 133 -5.42 22.98 -10.13
C ALA A 133 -4.38 23.49 -11.13
N GLN A 134 -4.67 23.29 -12.42
CA GLN A 134 -3.76 23.65 -13.50
C GLN A 134 -3.70 25.16 -13.76
N MET A 135 -4.70 25.94 -13.32
CA MET A 135 -4.76 27.38 -13.54
C MET A 135 -5.08 28.14 -12.23
N PRO A 136 -4.51 29.35 -12.03
CA PRO A 136 -4.77 30.17 -10.84
C PRO A 136 -6.26 30.50 -10.63
N THR A 137 -7.05 30.51 -11.70
CA THR A 137 -8.47 30.89 -11.71
C THR A 137 -9.42 29.70 -11.61
N ASN A 138 -8.93 28.47 -11.74
CA ASN A 138 -9.76 27.27 -11.69
C ASN A 138 -9.19 26.29 -10.68
N THR A 139 -9.77 26.26 -9.47
CA THR A 139 -9.33 25.39 -8.37
C THR A 139 -9.83 23.96 -8.49
N LEU A 140 -10.70 23.66 -9.47
CA LEU A 140 -11.24 22.34 -9.71
C LEU A 140 -10.13 21.38 -10.14
N VAL A 141 -9.98 20.29 -9.37
CA VAL A 141 -9.05 19.21 -9.65
C VAL A 141 -9.73 18.14 -10.48
N THR A 142 -10.94 17.74 -10.07
CA THR A 142 -11.70 16.69 -10.75
C THR A 142 -13.19 16.85 -10.49
N ASN A 143 -13.99 16.45 -11.49
CA ASN A 143 -15.45 16.47 -11.42
C ASN A 143 -16.05 15.22 -10.77
N ASP A 144 -15.23 14.21 -10.48
CA ASP A 144 -15.66 12.91 -9.96
C ASP A 144 -14.52 12.26 -9.16
N VAL A 145 -14.32 12.75 -7.94
CA VAL A 145 -13.16 12.36 -7.12
C VAL A 145 -13.18 10.89 -6.73
N PHE A 146 -14.35 10.29 -6.53
CA PHE A 146 -14.47 8.86 -6.23
C PHE A 146 -14.09 8.00 -7.43
N ARG A 147 -14.47 8.41 -8.64
CA ARG A 147 -14.02 7.74 -9.87
C ARG A 147 -12.51 7.83 -10.03
N ASP A 148 -11.91 8.99 -9.75
CA ASP A 148 -10.46 9.15 -9.82
C ASP A 148 -9.74 8.25 -8.80
N LEU A 149 -10.19 8.24 -7.54
CA LEU A 149 -9.66 7.35 -6.50
C LEU A 149 -9.75 5.87 -6.92
N THR A 150 -10.89 5.44 -7.45
CA THR A 150 -11.09 4.08 -7.97
C THR A 150 -10.15 3.77 -9.13
N THR A 151 -9.86 4.76 -9.98
CA THR A 151 -8.97 4.60 -11.14
C THR A 151 -7.53 4.40 -10.67
N TYR A 152 -7.05 5.24 -9.75
CA TYR A 152 -5.73 5.09 -9.15
C TYR A 152 -5.59 3.78 -8.38
N GLU A 153 -6.60 3.38 -7.59
CA GLU A 153 -6.61 2.11 -6.88
C GLU A 153 -6.37 0.93 -7.85
N LYS A 154 -7.13 0.86 -8.95
CA LYS A 154 -6.98 -0.19 -9.96
C LYS A 154 -5.59 -0.18 -10.60
N GLN A 155 -5.08 0.98 -10.97
CA GLN A 155 -3.75 1.15 -11.58
C GLN A 155 -2.65 0.70 -10.60
N ILE A 156 -2.77 1.07 -9.32
CA ILE A 156 -1.82 0.72 -8.27
C ILE A 156 -1.87 -0.78 -7.98
N ILE A 157 -3.05 -1.37 -7.85
CA ILE A 157 -3.20 -2.83 -7.64
C ILE A 157 -2.55 -3.60 -8.80
N LEU A 158 -2.81 -3.20 -10.04
CA LEU A 158 -2.19 -3.84 -11.21
C LEU A 158 -0.66 -3.70 -11.19
N PHE A 159 -0.16 -2.51 -10.86
CA PHE A 159 1.26 -2.24 -10.72
C PHE A 159 1.90 -3.13 -9.64
N VAL A 160 1.36 -3.12 -8.43
CA VAL A 160 1.83 -3.90 -7.28
C VAL A 160 1.83 -5.39 -7.62
N ASN A 161 0.73 -5.92 -8.18
CA ASN A 161 0.63 -7.31 -8.60
C ASN A 161 1.70 -7.66 -9.63
N THR A 162 1.97 -6.78 -10.60
CA THR A 162 3.03 -7.00 -11.58
C THR A 162 4.40 -7.07 -10.92
N ILE A 163 4.70 -6.14 -9.99
CA ILE A 163 5.98 -6.11 -9.28
C ILE A 163 6.16 -7.39 -8.44
N PHE A 164 5.20 -7.72 -7.58
CA PHE A 164 5.33 -8.86 -6.67
C PHE A 164 5.25 -10.20 -7.40
N HIS A 165 4.51 -10.30 -8.51
CA HIS A 165 4.55 -11.49 -9.36
C HIS A 165 5.97 -11.76 -9.89
N GLU A 166 6.68 -10.72 -10.33
CA GLU A 166 8.06 -10.86 -10.83
C GLU A 166 9.06 -11.12 -9.71
N LEU A 167 8.90 -10.47 -8.55
CA LEU A 167 9.73 -10.74 -7.38
C LEU A 167 9.57 -12.20 -6.91
N ASN A 168 8.35 -12.72 -6.89
CA ASN A 168 8.08 -14.09 -6.46
C ASN A 168 8.72 -15.14 -7.38
N LYS A 169 8.95 -14.83 -8.66
CA LYS A 169 9.69 -15.71 -9.59
C LYS A 169 11.17 -15.84 -9.24
N THR A 170 11.72 -14.88 -8.51
CA THR A 170 13.12 -14.90 -8.07
C THR A 170 13.33 -15.57 -6.73
N LEU A 171 12.26 -16.05 -6.08
CA LEU A 171 12.36 -16.76 -4.81
C LEU A 171 12.85 -18.19 -5.06
N GLU A 172 13.99 -18.51 -4.47
CA GLU A 172 14.46 -19.89 -4.35
C GLU A 172 13.65 -20.61 -3.27
N ASP A 173 13.35 -21.89 -3.48
CA ASP A 173 12.64 -22.73 -2.51
C ASP A 173 13.55 -23.23 -1.39
N ASN A 174 14.19 -22.30 -0.70
CA ASN A 174 15.01 -22.61 0.46
C ASN A 174 14.18 -22.41 1.72
N GLN A 175 14.23 -23.38 2.64
CA GLN A 175 13.59 -23.23 3.94
C GLN A 175 14.10 -21.97 4.63
N THR A 176 13.18 -21.11 5.05
CA THR A 176 13.48 -19.88 5.77
C THR A 176 12.90 -19.91 7.18
N VAL A 177 13.51 -19.12 8.07
CA VAL A 177 13.05 -18.96 9.45
C VAL A 177 11.89 -17.97 9.46
N GLN A 178 10.71 -18.42 9.89
CA GLN A 178 9.55 -17.57 10.14
C GLN A 178 9.29 -17.46 11.64
N PHE A 179 9.09 -16.23 12.11
CA PHE A 179 8.78 -15.96 13.51
C PHE A 179 7.31 -16.26 13.81
N CYS A 180 7.07 -17.03 14.87
CA CYS A 180 5.73 -17.35 15.37
C CYS A 180 5.29 -16.37 16.48
N GLY A 181 6.24 -15.77 17.20
CA GLY A 181 5.98 -14.83 18.29
C GLY A 181 7.05 -14.89 19.38
N ILE A 182 6.91 -14.05 20.41
CA ILE A 182 7.78 -14.07 21.60
C ILE A 182 6.93 -14.48 22.80
N PHE A 183 7.30 -15.56 23.48
CA PHE A 183 6.59 -16.05 24.66
C PHE A 183 7.59 -16.46 25.74
N GLY A 184 7.34 -16.06 26.99
CA GLY A 184 8.27 -16.33 28.09
C GLY A 184 9.69 -15.79 27.85
N GLY A 185 9.84 -14.73 27.06
CA GLY A 185 11.15 -14.15 26.68
C GLY A 185 11.88 -14.86 25.54
N LEU A 186 11.25 -15.85 24.89
CA LEU A 186 11.87 -16.63 23.82
C LEU A 186 11.20 -16.38 22.47
N LEU A 187 12.01 -16.21 21.43
CA LEU A 187 11.55 -16.00 20.06
C LEU A 187 11.26 -17.33 19.38
N TYR A 188 9.99 -17.66 19.18
CA TYR A 188 9.58 -18.93 18.59
C TYR A 188 9.60 -18.88 17.08
N GLN A 189 10.06 -19.99 16.49
CA GLN A 189 10.39 -20.05 15.08
C GLN A 189 9.94 -21.36 14.45
N ARG A 190 9.64 -21.29 13.15
CA ARG A 190 9.46 -22.44 12.27
C ARG A 190 10.31 -22.29 11.02
N LEU A 191 10.76 -23.41 10.48
CA LEU A 191 11.35 -23.51 9.15
C LEU A 191 10.22 -23.74 8.15
N VAL A 192 10.09 -22.87 7.17
CA VAL A 192 9.03 -22.92 6.17
C VAL A 192 9.66 -22.77 4.79
N SER A 193 9.31 -23.67 3.87
CA SER A 193 9.53 -23.48 2.45
C SER A 193 8.56 -22.41 1.92
N PRO A 194 9.00 -21.46 1.08
CA PRO A 194 8.13 -20.49 0.43
C PRO A 194 6.91 -21.10 -0.29
N TYR A 195 7.04 -22.31 -0.85
CA TYR A 195 5.93 -23.01 -1.52
C TYR A 195 4.92 -23.60 -0.53
N GLU A 196 5.36 -23.96 0.67
CA GLU A 196 4.49 -24.49 1.71
C GLU A 196 3.86 -23.41 2.59
N ALA A 197 4.32 -22.16 2.53
CA ALA A 197 3.99 -21.03 3.42
C ALA A 197 2.54 -20.50 3.29
N THR A 198 1.55 -21.38 3.23
CA THR A 198 0.14 -21.05 3.00
C THR A 198 -0.60 -20.65 4.27
N ASP A 199 -0.20 -21.14 5.45
CA ASP A 199 -0.87 -20.82 6.71
C ASP A 199 0.04 -20.91 7.97
N PHE A 200 -0.58 -20.91 9.15
CA PHE A 200 0.13 -21.02 10.43
C PHE A 200 0.63 -22.46 10.74
N ASN A 201 0.16 -23.46 10.02
CA ASN A 201 0.47 -24.88 10.21
C ASN A 201 1.60 -25.37 9.30
N SER A 202 1.96 -24.59 8.29
CA SER A 202 3.04 -24.84 7.35
C SER A 202 4.42 -25.01 8.00
N GLY A 203 5.29 -25.79 7.34
CA GLY A 203 6.68 -25.98 7.76
C GLY A 203 6.89 -26.91 8.96
N VAL A 204 8.02 -26.74 9.64
CA VAL A 204 8.53 -27.57 10.73
C VAL A 204 8.94 -26.68 11.91
N CYS A 205 8.53 -27.02 13.13
CA CYS A 205 8.88 -26.22 14.31
C CYS A 205 10.39 -26.26 14.59
N ASN A 206 11.04 -25.10 14.54
CA ASN A 206 12.47 -24.96 14.81
C ASN A 206 12.74 -24.88 16.33
N SER A 207 11.79 -24.33 17.08
CA SER A 207 11.90 -24.16 18.54
C SER A 207 11.45 -25.40 19.33
N TYR A 208 11.15 -26.53 18.68
CA TYR A 208 10.59 -27.72 19.34
C TYR A 208 11.43 -28.18 20.54
N ASP A 209 12.74 -28.26 20.36
CA ASP A 209 13.66 -28.75 21.39
C ASP A 209 13.69 -27.85 22.63
N TRP A 210 13.37 -26.55 22.50
CA TRP A 210 13.30 -25.63 23.64
C TRP A 210 12.11 -25.89 24.58
N PHE A 211 11.09 -26.59 24.10
CA PHE A 211 9.89 -26.93 24.88
C PHE A 211 10.01 -28.28 25.57
N GLU A 212 10.63 -29.25 24.90
CA GLU A 212 10.60 -30.65 25.33
C GLU A 212 11.87 -31.10 26.04
N ARG A 213 13.00 -30.39 25.85
CA ARG A 213 14.30 -30.77 26.45
C ARG A 213 14.78 -29.85 27.55
N GLU A 214 14.29 -28.61 27.58
CA GLU A 214 14.59 -27.64 28.62
C GLU A 214 13.31 -27.45 29.45
N ASP A 215 13.41 -27.39 30.78
CA ASP A 215 12.29 -27.25 31.74
C ASP A 215 11.62 -25.87 31.63
N ARG A 216 11.11 -25.56 30.44
CA ARG A 216 10.62 -24.26 29.99
C ARG A 216 9.13 -24.33 29.67
N GLN A 217 8.50 -23.16 29.65
CA GLN A 217 7.08 -23.02 29.31
C GLN A 217 6.76 -23.72 27.99
N THR A 218 5.74 -24.57 28.01
CA THR A 218 5.21 -25.24 26.83
C THR A 218 4.71 -24.22 25.82
N CYS A 219 4.99 -24.43 24.53
CA CYS A 219 4.49 -23.56 23.46
C CYS A 219 2.96 -23.38 23.60
N PRO A 220 2.43 -22.14 23.56
CA PRO A 220 0.99 -21.90 23.70
C PRO A 220 0.18 -22.51 22.56
N PHE A 221 0.82 -22.82 21.43
CA PHE A 221 0.21 -23.43 20.26
C PHE A 221 0.53 -24.93 20.12
N ALA A 222 1.15 -25.59 21.12
CA ALA A 222 1.56 -26.99 21.02
C ALA A 222 0.43 -27.96 20.61
N LYS A 223 -0.82 -27.63 20.98
CA LYS A 223 -2.00 -28.45 20.67
C LYS A 223 -2.59 -28.22 19.28
N SER A 224 -2.33 -27.07 18.66
CA SER A 224 -3.01 -26.62 17.43
C SER A 224 -2.07 -26.28 16.27
N CYS A 225 -0.76 -26.16 16.51
CA CYS A 225 0.21 -25.83 15.48
C CYS A 225 0.64 -27.08 14.70
N GLY A 226 0.29 -27.15 13.42
CA GLY A 226 0.71 -28.25 12.54
C GLY A 226 2.23 -28.44 12.47
N ALA A 227 3.00 -27.35 12.44
CA ALA A 227 4.47 -27.40 12.38
C ALA A 227 5.09 -28.04 13.63
N TYR A 228 4.52 -27.81 14.81
CA TYR A 228 4.95 -28.43 16.07
C TYR A 228 4.55 -29.91 16.11
N LEU A 229 3.31 -30.22 15.73
CA LEU A 229 2.81 -31.59 15.69
C LEU A 229 3.56 -32.48 14.70
N LYS A 230 4.02 -31.95 13.56
CA LYS A 230 4.90 -32.67 12.62
C LYS A 230 6.18 -33.15 13.29
N VAL A 231 6.85 -32.28 14.05
CA VAL A 231 8.08 -32.64 14.78
C VAL A 231 7.78 -33.65 15.88
N LYS A 232 6.71 -33.43 16.66
CA LYS A 232 6.27 -34.35 17.72
C LYS A 232 5.98 -35.76 17.20
N ASN A 233 5.37 -35.84 16.02
CA ASN A 233 4.98 -37.11 15.38
C ASN A 233 6.09 -37.72 14.52
N GLY A 234 7.32 -37.21 14.59
CA GLY A 234 8.48 -37.75 13.85
C GLY A 234 8.50 -37.47 12.34
N LYS A 235 7.64 -36.58 11.84
CA LYS A 235 7.61 -36.17 10.43
C LYS A 235 8.51 -34.95 10.23
N ARG A 236 9.82 -35.16 10.20
CA ARG A 236 10.82 -34.16 9.79
C ARG A 236 11.06 -34.31 8.28
N THR A 237 10.14 -33.80 7.48
CA THR A 237 10.33 -33.60 6.04
C THR A 237 10.19 -32.13 5.77
#